data_AF-A0A2G1WRL5-F1
#
_entry.id   AF-A0A2G1WRL5-F1
#
_cell.length_a   1.000
_cell.length_b   1.000
_cell.length_c   1.000
_cell.angle_alpha   90.00
_cell.angle_beta   90.00
_cell.angle_gamma   90.00
#
_symmetry.space_group_name_H-M   'P 1'
#
loop_
_entity.id
_entity.type
_entity.pdbx_description
1 polymer ?
#
loop_
_entity_poly.entity_id
_entity_poly.type
_entity_poly.pdbx_seq_one_letter_code
_entity_poly.pdbx_strand_id
1 'polypeptide(L)'
;MLPAGAPGAGVQRRPRREVARRQTPSRVRLPGFMHPMEHDDYVTYLDEQGFEHWSEDVVDEYPPDAEYVIGGINKRPVEASFTYFIAERTIERIEAYVEDAPEAPFYVGGHFFGPHRPYFIPDRYFEMYDPEDIHLPESAVKERFEDKPGVQRRRYEKTDLESLSVEQWREIISIYYGYVTFIDDQVGRILDALEREGVADETAVLFTSDHGSFVTAHKNLDKGPLMYEDIYNVPLITSGLGIEEDATDAFASLLDLAPTVVNLAGVEVPEVYEGRSLLDSVPHKASSANLT
;
A
#
# COMPACT_ATOMS: atom_id res chain seq x y z
N MET A 1 7.34 -64.81 -14.32
CA MET A 1 8.33 -64.57 -15.39
C MET A 1 7.55 -64.12 -16.62
N LEU A 2 7.40 -62.81 -16.80
CA LEU A 2 6.80 -62.15 -17.97
C LEU A 2 7.79 -61.06 -18.41
N PRO A 3 7.90 -60.79 -19.73
CA PRO A 3 9.14 -60.31 -20.32
C PRO A 3 9.36 -58.79 -20.18
N ALA A 4 10.63 -58.42 -20.29
CA ALA A 4 11.18 -57.07 -20.16
C ALA A 4 10.60 -56.07 -21.17
N GLY A 5 10.32 -54.86 -20.69
CA GLY A 5 9.89 -53.72 -21.50
C GLY A 5 11.03 -53.12 -22.34
N ALA A 6 10.71 -52.78 -23.58
CA ALA A 6 11.56 -52.05 -24.51
C ALA A 6 11.45 -50.52 -24.30
N PRO A 7 12.43 -49.72 -24.75
CA PRO A 7 12.69 -48.36 -24.24
C PRO A 7 12.00 -47.24 -25.04
N GLY A 8 11.72 -46.14 -24.33
CA GLY A 8 11.86 -44.76 -24.80
C GLY A 8 11.04 -44.29 -26.01
N ALA A 9 9.80 -43.85 -25.79
CA ALA A 9 9.13 -42.92 -26.69
C ALA A 9 9.36 -41.49 -26.20
N GLY A 10 10.23 -40.75 -26.91
CA GLY A 10 10.50 -39.34 -26.63
C GLY A 10 9.25 -38.49 -26.77
N VAL A 11 8.94 -37.72 -25.73
CA VAL A 11 7.88 -36.70 -25.76
C VAL A 11 8.31 -35.59 -26.72
N GLN A 12 7.79 -35.60 -27.94
CA GLN A 12 7.91 -34.46 -28.85
C GLN A 12 7.18 -33.26 -28.23
N ARG A 13 7.95 -32.29 -27.72
CA ARG A 13 7.41 -31.00 -27.29
C ARG A 13 6.79 -30.31 -28.52
N ARG A 14 5.51 -29.97 -28.45
CA ARG A 14 4.87 -29.13 -29.47
C ARG A 14 5.63 -27.80 -29.58
N PRO A 15 5.89 -27.30 -30.80
CA PRO A 15 6.54 -26.00 -30.95
C PRO A 15 5.65 -24.92 -30.33
N ARG A 16 6.26 -24.05 -29.51
CA ARG A 16 5.59 -22.85 -29.00
C ARG A 16 5.11 -22.05 -30.20
N ARG A 17 3.80 -21.78 -30.29
CA ARG A 17 3.30 -20.77 -31.20
C ARG A 17 3.97 -19.46 -30.84
N GLU A 18 4.73 -18.92 -31.77
CA GLU A 18 5.29 -17.58 -31.68
C GLU A 18 4.09 -16.61 -31.74
N VAL A 19 3.65 -16.15 -30.57
CA VAL A 19 2.67 -15.08 -30.49
C VAL A 19 3.44 -13.83 -30.91
N ALA A 20 3.23 -13.40 -32.15
CA ALA A 20 3.74 -12.13 -32.64
C ALA A 20 3.44 -11.06 -31.58
N ARG A 21 4.50 -10.49 -30.99
CA ARG A 21 4.38 -9.35 -30.08
C ARG A 21 3.70 -8.26 -30.90
N ARG A 22 2.41 -8.03 -30.64
CA ARG A 22 1.76 -6.80 -31.11
C ARG A 22 2.63 -5.67 -30.58
N GLN A 23 3.19 -4.87 -31.47
CA GLN A 23 3.81 -3.61 -31.10
C GLN A 23 2.71 -2.80 -30.43
N THR A 24 2.71 -2.77 -29.10
CA THR A 24 1.93 -1.83 -28.33
C THR A 24 2.30 -0.43 -28.85
N PRO A 25 1.32 0.45 -29.13
CA PRO A 25 1.62 1.84 -29.42
C PRO A 25 2.53 2.38 -28.32
N SER A 26 3.49 3.25 -28.68
CA SER A 26 4.43 3.87 -27.75
C SER A 26 3.71 4.23 -26.46
N ARG A 27 3.96 3.46 -25.39
CA ARG A 27 3.39 3.76 -24.08
C ARG A 27 3.76 5.20 -23.79
N VAL A 28 2.78 6.04 -23.49
CA VAL A 28 3.04 7.35 -22.88
C VAL A 28 3.96 7.05 -21.69
N ARG A 29 5.22 7.52 -21.76
CA ARG A 29 6.13 7.41 -20.63
C ARG A 29 5.74 8.51 -19.68
N LEU A 30 4.80 8.20 -18.78
CA LEU A 30 4.50 9.05 -17.65
C LEU A 30 5.68 8.93 -16.68
N PRO A 31 6.37 10.04 -16.34
CA PRO A 31 7.44 10.03 -15.33
C PRO A 31 6.96 9.36 -14.03
N GLY A 32 7.79 8.54 -13.40
CA GLY A 32 7.46 7.84 -12.14
C GLY A 32 6.49 6.65 -12.24
N PHE A 33 5.78 6.44 -13.37
CA PHE A 33 4.74 5.39 -13.47
C PHE A 33 5.22 3.96 -13.21
N MET A 34 6.46 3.65 -13.56
CA MET A 34 7.05 2.32 -13.30
C MET A 34 8.02 2.31 -12.13
N HIS A 35 8.59 3.47 -11.78
CA HIS A 35 9.63 3.59 -10.78
C HIS A 35 9.53 4.97 -10.12
N PRO A 36 8.72 5.12 -9.06
CA PRO A 36 8.49 6.41 -8.40
C PRO A 36 9.77 7.00 -7.80
N MET A 37 10.72 6.14 -7.41
CA MET A 37 12.05 6.54 -6.92
C MET A 37 12.96 7.14 -7.99
N GLU A 38 12.59 7.04 -9.28
CA GLU A 38 13.26 7.72 -10.39
C GLU A 38 12.50 8.97 -10.83
N HIS A 39 11.44 9.37 -10.11
CA HIS A 39 10.70 10.58 -10.45
C HIS A 39 11.58 11.80 -10.22
N ASP A 40 11.64 12.68 -11.23
CA ASP A 40 12.52 13.87 -11.23
C ASP A 40 12.38 14.72 -9.96
N ASP A 41 11.17 14.83 -9.42
CA ASP A 41 10.91 15.61 -8.19
C ASP A 41 11.57 15.00 -6.94
N TYR A 42 11.55 13.67 -6.81
CA TYR A 42 12.20 12.99 -5.69
C TYR A 42 13.72 13.02 -5.84
N VAL A 43 14.21 12.82 -7.05
CA VAL A 43 15.64 12.94 -7.37
C VAL A 43 16.15 14.35 -7.06
N THR A 44 15.41 15.38 -7.46
CA THR A 44 15.74 16.78 -7.16
C THR A 44 15.72 17.04 -5.66
N TYR A 45 14.71 16.55 -4.95
CA TYR A 45 14.64 16.65 -3.49
C TYR A 45 15.88 16.04 -2.82
N LEU A 46 16.31 14.84 -3.23
CA LEU A 46 17.53 14.23 -2.68
C LEU A 46 18.76 15.12 -2.94
N ASP A 47 18.92 15.65 -4.15
CA ASP A 47 20.03 16.55 -4.49
C ASP A 47 20.02 17.83 -3.65
N GLU A 48 18.86 18.46 -3.47
CA GLU A 48 18.69 19.69 -2.69
C GLU A 48 18.98 19.49 -1.19
N GLN A 49 18.60 18.35 -0.64
CA GLN A 49 18.87 17.98 0.75
C GLN A 49 20.29 17.41 0.95
N GLY A 50 21.03 17.14 -0.13
CA GLY A 50 22.36 16.55 -0.08
C GLY A 50 22.36 15.06 0.29
N PHE A 51 21.29 14.33 -0.04
CA PHE A 51 21.17 12.90 0.18
C PHE A 51 21.64 12.08 -1.02
N GLU A 52 22.17 10.89 -0.74
CA GLU A 52 22.58 9.95 -1.78
C GLU A 52 21.38 9.28 -2.47
N HIS A 53 21.53 9.04 -3.77
CA HIS A 53 20.51 8.40 -4.60
C HIS A 53 20.43 6.90 -4.31
N TRP A 54 19.29 6.30 -4.64
CA TRP A 54 18.86 4.95 -4.24
C TRP A 54 19.83 3.79 -4.52
N SER A 55 20.88 3.95 -5.33
CA SER A 55 21.58 2.81 -5.93
C SER A 55 22.60 2.05 -5.06
N GLU A 56 22.86 2.40 -3.78
CA GLU A 56 24.00 1.80 -3.05
C GLU A 56 23.77 1.28 -1.61
N ASP A 57 22.59 1.46 -0.97
CA ASP A 57 22.48 1.30 0.51
C ASP A 57 21.39 0.36 1.05
N VAL A 58 20.79 -0.53 0.23
CA VAL A 58 20.00 -1.63 0.80
C VAL A 58 20.98 -2.65 1.38
N VAL A 59 21.04 -2.73 2.69
CA VAL A 59 21.85 -3.70 3.42
C VAL A 59 20.91 -4.65 4.17
N ASP A 60 21.37 -5.88 4.40
CA ASP A 60 20.62 -6.89 5.15
C ASP A 60 19.30 -7.29 4.47
N GLU A 61 19.40 -7.68 3.20
CA GLU A 61 18.31 -8.30 2.45
C GLU A 61 17.72 -9.47 3.25
N TYR A 62 16.40 -9.43 3.42
CA TYR A 62 15.69 -10.36 4.28
C TYR A 62 14.65 -11.17 3.50
N PRO A 63 14.61 -12.50 3.64
CA PRO A 63 15.59 -13.32 4.35
C PRO A 63 16.92 -13.39 3.59
N PRO A 64 18.05 -13.58 4.29
CA PRO A 64 19.36 -13.70 3.64
C PRO A 64 19.36 -14.86 2.66
N ASP A 65 20.03 -14.67 1.52
CA ASP A 65 20.19 -15.65 0.43
C ASP A 65 18.87 -16.12 -0.23
N ALA A 66 17.76 -15.40 -0.04
CA ALA A 66 16.49 -15.71 -0.70
C ALA A 66 16.50 -15.32 -2.18
N GLU A 67 15.84 -16.12 -3.04
CA GLU A 67 15.65 -15.77 -4.45
C GLU A 67 14.82 -14.48 -4.63
N TYR A 68 14.03 -14.12 -3.61
CA TYR A 68 13.25 -12.89 -3.57
C TYR A 68 13.42 -12.16 -2.23
N VAL A 69 14.04 -10.99 -2.28
CA VAL A 69 14.17 -10.05 -1.15
C VAL A 69 12.78 -9.58 -0.72
N ILE A 70 12.43 -9.78 0.55
CA ILE A 70 11.16 -9.36 1.17
C ILE A 70 11.30 -7.97 1.78
N GLY A 71 12.46 -7.65 2.34
CA GLY A 71 12.76 -6.34 2.92
C GLY A 71 14.24 -6.19 3.23
N GLY A 72 14.59 -5.10 3.89
CA GLY A 72 15.97 -4.83 4.32
C GLY A 72 16.07 -3.46 4.98
N ILE A 73 17.22 -3.20 5.60
CA ILE A 73 17.48 -1.93 6.26
C ILE A 73 17.97 -0.93 5.21
N ASN A 74 17.26 0.18 5.10
CA ASN A 74 17.75 1.35 4.39
C ASN A 74 18.54 2.21 5.38
N LYS A 75 19.87 2.24 5.24
CA LYS A 75 20.77 2.96 6.17
C LYS A 75 20.80 4.47 5.98
N ARG A 76 20.14 4.98 4.94
CA ARG A 76 20.05 6.42 4.69
C ARG A 76 19.17 7.06 5.78
N PRO A 77 19.35 8.37 6.04
CA PRO A 77 18.47 9.11 6.95
C PRO A 77 16.99 8.90 6.61
N VAL A 78 16.12 8.98 7.62
CA VAL A 78 14.68 8.80 7.47
C VAL A 78 14.12 9.78 6.42
N GLU A 79 14.66 10.99 6.41
CA GLU A 79 14.37 12.10 5.51
C GLU A 79 14.66 11.76 4.04
N ALA A 80 15.66 10.90 3.78
CA ALA A 80 16.03 10.46 2.44
C ALA A 80 15.12 9.32 1.91
N SER A 81 14.10 8.93 2.66
CA SER A 81 13.14 7.91 2.22
C SER A 81 12.00 8.52 1.40
N PHE A 82 11.45 7.71 0.51
CA PHE A 82 10.32 8.14 -0.31
C PHE A 82 9.06 8.41 0.51
N THR A 83 8.83 7.63 1.57
CA THR A 83 7.70 7.83 2.49
C THR A 83 7.77 9.20 3.15
N TYR A 84 8.95 9.60 3.63
CA TYR A 84 9.16 10.93 4.19
C TYR A 84 8.96 12.02 3.14
N PHE A 85 9.52 11.84 1.94
CA PHE A 85 9.36 12.78 0.83
C PHE A 85 7.90 13.02 0.45
N ILE A 86 7.06 11.97 0.38
CA ILE A 86 5.64 12.13 0.08
C ILE A 86 4.92 12.96 1.14
N ALA A 87 5.24 12.77 2.43
CA ALA A 87 4.70 13.60 3.49
C ALA A 87 5.19 15.04 3.38
N GLU A 88 6.48 15.26 3.09
CA GLU A 88 7.06 16.59 2.88
C GLU A 88 6.33 17.34 1.77
N ARG A 89 6.19 16.73 0.58
CA ARG A 89 5.47 17.34 -0.55
C ARG A 89 3.99 17.58 -0.26
N THR A 90 3.38 16.77 0.59
CA THR A 90 1.99 16.97 1.04
C THR A 90 1.89 18.19 1.95
N ILE A 91 2.81 18.34 2.91
CA ILE A 91 2.90 19.47 3.84
C ILE A 91 3.16 20.77 3.08
N GLU A 92 4.18 20.80 2.22
CA GLU A 92 4.50 21.97 1.38
C GLU A 92 3.29 22.41 0.55
N ARG A 93 2.50 21.45 0.06
CA ARG A 93 1.29 21.74 -0.71
C ARG A 93 0.19 22.36 0.15
N ILE A 94 0.00 21.87 1.37
CA ILE A 94 -0.94 22.45 2.35
C ILE A 94 -0.54 23.89 2.66
N GLU A 95 0.74 24.11 3.03
CA GLU A 95 1.28 25.43 3.35
C GLU A 95 1.11 26.41 2.18
N ALA A 96 1.44 25.98 0.95
CA ALA A 96 1.25 26.80 -0.24
C ALA A 96 -0.23 27.16 -0.50
N TYR A 97 -1.18 26.24 -0.28
CA TYR A 97 -2.60 26.57 -0.44
C TYR A 97 -3.06 27.62 0.56
N VAL A 98 -2.63 27.50 1.82
CA VAL A 98 -2.96 28.44 2.88
C VAL A 98 -2.33 29.81 2.64
N GLU A 99 -1.07 29.86 2.16
CA GLU A 99 -0.38 31.11 1.88
C GLU A 99 -0.91 31.83 0.63
N ASP A 100 -1.06 31.11 -0.48
CA ASP A 100 -1.38 31.72 -1.79
C ASP A 100 -2.87 32.08 -1.91
N ALA A 101 -3.76 31.32 -1.26
CA ALA A 101 -5.21 31.46 -1.41
C ALA A 101 -5.96 31.06 -0.12
N PRO A 102 -5.80 31.79 1.00
CA PRO A 102 -6.30 31.40 2.33
C PRO A 102 -7.83 31.20 2.41
N GLU A 103 -8.59 31.85 1.52
CA GLU A 103 -10.05 31.77 1.49
C GLU A 103 -10.57 30.70 0.50
N ALA A 104 -9.69 30.07 -0.30
CA ALA A 104 -10.09 29.09 -1.30
C ALA A 104 -10.05 27.66 -0.70
N PRO A 105 -11.06 26.81 -0.98
CA PRO A 105 -10.99 25.42 -0.58
C PRO A 105 -9.87 24.70 -1.35
N PHE A 106 -9.20 23.77 -0.69
CA PHE A 106 -8.17 22.95 -1.31
C PHE A 106 -8.50 21.45 -1.25
N TYR A 107 -7.83 20.71 -2.13
CA TYR A 107 -7.76 19.25 -2.08
C TYR A 107 -6.30 18.85 -2.20
N VAL A 108 -5.84 17.97 -1.31
CA VAL A 108 -4.49 17.42 -1.34
C VAL A 108 -4.56 15.92 -1.02
N GLY A 109 -3.77 15.12 -1.73
CA GLY A 109 -3.68 13.68 -1.52
C GLY A 109 -2.22 13.24 -1.35
N GLY A 110 -1.89 12.68 -0.19
CA GLY A 110 -0.62 12.01 0.07
C GLY A 110 -0.75 10.51 -0.19
N HIS A 111 -0.16 10.02 -1.28
CA HIS A 111 -0.24 8.62 -1.67
C HIS A 111 1.06 7.89 -1.32
N PHE A 112 1.11 7.31 -0.11
CA PHE A 112 2.24 6.50 0.32
C PHE A 112 2.33 5.20 -0.49
N PHE A 113 3.54 4.84 -0.93
CA PHE A 113 3.79 3.55 -1.59
C PHE A 113 3.89 2.41 -0.59
N GLY A 114 4.32 2.71 0.63
CA GLY A 114 4.37 1.76 1.73
C GLY A 114 2.96 1.35 2.21
N PRO A 115 2.82 0.22 2.90
CA PRO A 115 3.87 -0.77 3.14
C PRO A 115 3.91 -1.82 2.01
N HIS A 116 4.05 -1.41 0.74
CA HIS A 116 4.30 -2.34 -0.37
C HIS A 116 5.71 -2.95 -0.27
N ARG A 117 5.84 -4.20 -0.72
CA ARG A 117 7.13 -4.92 -0.71
C ARG A 117 7.99 -4.59 -1.94
N PRO A 118 9.33 -4.66 -1.87
CA PRO A 118 10.14 -5.01 -0.70
C PRO A 118 10.12 -3.94 0.40
N TYR A 119 10.11 -4.38 1.66
CA TYR A 119 10.04 -3.52 2.84
C TYR A 119 11.42 -2.93 3.17
N PHE A 120 11.83 -1.92 2.41
CA PHE A 120 13.06 -1.16 2.68
C PHE A 120 12.75 0.05 3.53
N ILE A 121 13.03 -0.05 4.83
CA ILE A 121 12.70 0.98 5.83
C ILE A 121 13.94 1.33 6.67
N PRO A 122 13.96 2.54 7.26
CA PRO A 122 15.04 2.92 8.17
C PRO A 122 15.17 1.97 9.36
N ASP A 123 16.39 1.82 9.86
CA ASP A 123 16.78 0.91 10.96
C ASP A 123 15.87 1.01 12.18
N ARG A 124 15.58 2.23 12.65
CA ARG A 124 14.71 2.51 13.79
C ARG A 124 13.34 1.85 13.67
N TYR A 125 12.78 1.77 12.46
CA TYR A 125 11.49 1.15 12.22
C TYR A 125 11.64 -0.35 11.96
N PHE A 126 12.69 -0.75 11.24
CA PHE A 126 12.99 -2.15 10.96
C PHE A 126 13.14 -2.98 12.25
N GLU A 127 13.82 -2.41 13.24
CA GLU A 127 14.14 -3.07 14.52
C GLU A 127 13.11 -2.77 15.63
N MET A 128 12.03 -2.05 15.31
CA MET A 128 11.08 -1.54 16.31
C MET A 128 10.29 -2.63 17.03
N TYR A 129 9.99 -3.73 16.33
CA TYR A 129 9.16 -4.82 16.82
C TYR A 129 9.99 -6.08 16.95
N ASP A 130 10.01 -6.67 18.15
CA ASP A 130 10.65 -7.96 18.39
C ASP A 130 9.85 -9.08 17.69
N PRO A 131 10.44 -9.85 16.76
CA PRO A 131 9.79 -10.98 16.14
C PRO A 131 9.25 -12.02 17.14
N GLU A 132 9.86 -12.15 18.33
CA GLU A 132 9.39 -13.10 19.35
C GLU A 132 8.00 -12.73 19.91
N ASP A 133 7.65 -11.44 19.91
CA ASP A 133 6.35 -10.92 20.36
C ASP A 133 5.25 -11.01 19.28
N ILE A 134 5.60 -11.41 18.06
CA ILE A 134 4.65 -11.48 16.95
C ILE A 134 3.75 -12.72 17.04
N HIS A 135 2.44 -12.45 17.07
CA HIS A 135 1.42 -13.47 16.92
C HIS A 135 1.16 -13.78 15.44
N LEU A 136 1.41 -15.03 15.03
CA LEU A 136 1.09 -15.48 13.68
C LEU A 136 -0.42 -15.72 13.51
N PRO A 137 -1.00 -15.37 12.35
CA PRO A 137 -2.36 -15.75 12.04
C PRO A 137 -2.48 -17.28 11.97
N GLU A 138 -3.60 -17.84 12.43
CA GLU A 138 -3.77 -19.31 12.40
C GLU A 138 -3.63 -19.89 10.99
N SER A 139 -4.08 -19.13 9.98
CA SER A 139 -4.00 -19.50 8.56
C SER A 139 -2.57 -19.59 8.04
N ALA A 140 -1.59 -18.92 8.67
CA ALA A 140 -0.19 -19.08 8.31
C ALA A 140 0.32 -20.49 8.60
N VAL A 141 -0.11 -21.07 9.72
CA VAL A 141 0.43 -22.35 10.22
C VAL A 141 -0.46 -23.55 9.91
N LYS A 142 -1.79 -23.39 9.98
CA LYS A 142 -2.75 -24.51 9.88
C LYS A 142 -3.29 -24.76 8.47
N GLU A 143 -3.07 -23.87 7.50
CA GLU A 143 -3.65 -24.02 6.15
C GLU A 143 -3.13 -25.27 5.41
N ARG A 144 -4.06 -26.06 4.84
CA ARG A 144 -3.82 -27.34 4.12
C ARG A 144 -4.37 -27.35 2.68
N PHE A 145 -5.17 -26.35 2.34
CA PHE A 145 -5.85 -26.17 1.05
C PHE A 145 -6.75 -27.33 0.60
N GLU A 146 -7.22 -28.19 1.51
CA GLU A 146 -8.02 -29.38 1.16
C GLU A 146 -9.44 -28.98 0.72
N ASP A 147 -10.07 -28.07 1.46
CA ASP A 147 -11.43 -27.57 1.19
C ASP A 147 -11.46 -26.19 0.49
N LYS A 148 -10.38 -25.86 -0.20
CA LYS A 148 -10.17 -24.54 -0.79
C LYS A 148 -10.25 -24.56 -2.32
N PRO A 149 -10.68 -23.46 -2.96
CA PRO A 149 -10.57 -23.32 -4.41
C PRO A 149 -9.12 -23.56 -4.86
N GLY A 150 -8.92 -24.41 -5.87
CA GLY A 150 -7.58 -24.83 -6.30
C GLY A 150 -6.67 -23.70 -6.80
N VAL A 151 -7.17 -22.48 -7.00
CA VAL A 151 -6.34 -21.29 -7.27
C VAL A 151 -5.46 -20.92 -6.07
N GLN A 152 -5.93 -21.12 -4.84
CA GLN A 152 -5.18 -20.79 -3.62
C GLN A 152 -3.96 -21.70 -3.47
N ARG A 153 -4.17 -23.03 -3.56
CA ARG A 153 -3.07 -24.02 -3.57
C ARG A 153 -2.06 -23.74 -4.69
N ARG A 154 -2.55 -23.52 -5.91
CA ARG A 154 -1.68 -23.25 -7.07
C ARG A 154 -0.90 -21.94 -6.96
N ARG A 155 -1.42 -20.95 -6.23
CA ARG A 155 -0.68 -19.71 -5.95
C ARG A 155 0.46 -20.01 -4.98
N TYR A 156 0.17 -20.72 -3.89
CA TYR A 156 1.18 -21.13 -2.91
C TYR A 156 2.30 -21.99 -3.53
N GLU A 157 1.94 -23.01 -4.32
CA GLU A 157 2.90 -23.90 -5.01
C GLU A 157 3.79 -23.18 -6.05
N LYS A 158 3.43 -21.95 -6.45
CA LYS A 158 4.23 -21.11 -7.37
C LYS A 158 5.11 -20.10 -6.64
N THR A 159 5.10 -20.13 -5.32
CA THR A 159 5.95 -19.29 -4.49
C THR A 159 6.93 -20.16 -3.72
N ASP A 160 8.11 -19.64 -3.43
CA ASP A 160 9.09 -20.35 -2.62
C ASP A 160 8.86 -20.17 -1.11
N LEU A 161 7.64 -19.79 -0.70
CA LEU A 161 7.29 -19.52 0.70
C LEU A 161 7.27 -20.78 1.58
N GLU A 162 7.23 -21.98 0.99
CA GLU A 162 7.39 -23.24 1.75
C GLU A 162 8.78 -23.37 2.38
N SER A 163 9.79 -22.68 1.83
CA SER A 163 11.16 -22.69 2.38
C SER A 163 11.32 -21.84 3.64
N LEU A 164 10.37 -20.95 3.93
CA LEU A 164 10.46 -20.02 5.05
C LEU A 164 9.98 -20.66 6.35
N SER A 165 10.77 -20.53 7.42
CA SER A 165 10.43 -21.04 8.76
C SER A 165 9.39 -20.17 9.47
N VAL A 166 8.78 -20.70 10.52
CA VAL A 166 7.80 -19.97 11.34
C VAL A 166 8.41 -18.71 11.98
N GLU A 167 9.67 -18.78 12.38
CA GLU A 167 10.45 -17.65 12.89
C GLU A 167 10.59 -16.57 11.81
N GLN A 168 10.94 -16.98 10.59
CA GLN A 168 11.06 -16.03 9.49
C GLN A 168 9.74 -15.32 9.15
N TRP A 169 8.60 -15.97 9.37
CA TRP A 169 7.28 -15.35 9.14
C TRP A 169 6.99 -14.28 10.18
N ARG A 170 7.42 -14.48 11.43
CA ARG A 170 7.32 -13.45 12.46
C ARG A 170 8.16 -12.24 12.13
N GLU A 171 9.38 -12.46 11.67
CA GLU A 171 10.29 -11.39 11.22
C GLU A 171 9.69 -10.59 10.05
N ILE A 172 9.02 -11.23 9.09
CA ILE A 172 8.32 -10.51 8.00
C ILE A 172 7.24 -9.59 8.55
N ILE A 173 6.43 -10.07 9.51
CA ILE A 173 5.37 -9.28 10.11
C ILE A 173 5.94 -8.13 10.94
N SER A 174 7.02 -8.35 11.70
CA SER A 174 7.63 -7.28 12.50
C SER A 174 8.14 -6.14 11.64
N ILE A 175 8.80 -6.44 10.51
CA ILE A 175 9.23 -5.43 9.52
C ILE A 175 8.03 -4.70 8.92
N TYR A 176 6.95 -5.43 8.59
CA TYR A 176 5.72 -4.82 8.07
C TYR A 176 5.10 -3.85 9.10
N TYR A 177 5.03 -4.22 10.38
CA TYR A 177 4.57 -3.32 11.46
C TYR A 177 5.47 -2.10 11.63
N GLY A 178 6.78 -2.28 11.50
CA GLY A 178 7.75 -1.17 11.44
C GLY A 178 7.41 -0.17 10.34
N TYR A 179 7.12 -0.66 9.13
CA TYR A 179 6.73 0.20 8.01
C TYR A 179 5.38 0.88 8.26
N VAL A 180 4.38 0.16 8.80
CA VAL A 180 3.11 0.78 9.18
C VAL A 180 3.32 1.93 10.16
N THR A 181 4.18 1.75 11.17
CA THR A 181 4.52 2.82 12.13
C THR A 181 5.26 3.98 11.47
N PHE A 182 6.12 3.69 10.49
CA PHE A 182 6.79 4.75 9.76
C PHE A 182 5.79 5.63 8.98
N ILE A 183 4.79 5.01 8.36
CA ILE A 183 3.70 5.72 7.68
C ILE A 183 2.86 6.49 8.71
N ASP A 184 2.56 5.91 9.86
CA ASP A 184 1.83 6.57 10.95
C ASP A 184 2.54 7.86 11.40
N ASP A 185 3.85 7.81 11.65
CA ASP A 185 4.66 8.98 11.97
C ASP A 185 4.57 10.06 10.85
N GLN A 186 4.50 9.64 9.58
CA GLN A 186 4.37 10.57 8.45
C GLN A 186 2.97 11.17 8.33
N VAL A 187 1.93 10.41 8.63
CA VAL A 187 0.55 10.91 8.73
C VAL A 187 0.46 11.93 9.87
N GLY A 188 1.05 11.64 11.03
CA GLY A 188 1.13 12.57 12.16
C GLY A 188 1.72 13.92 11.75
N ARG A 189 2.82 13.94 11.00
CA ARG A 189 3.43 15.19 10.49
C ARG A 189 2.49 16.01 9.59
N ILE A 190 1.67 15.35 8.77
CA ILE A 190 0.69 16.02 7.91
C ILE A 190 -0.43 16.63 8.76
N LEU A 191 -0.92 15.91 9.77
CA LEU A 191 -1.94 16.40 10.69
C LEU A 191 -1.41 17.59 11.52
N ASP A 192 -0.18 17.49 12.04
CA ASP A 192 0.51 18.58 12.75
C ASP A 192 0.66 19.83 11.87
N ALA A 193 0.83 19.66 10.55
CA ALA A 193 0.87 20.79 9.62
C ALA A 193 -0.50 21.48 9.50
N LEU A 194 -1.60 20.72 9.41
CA LEU A 194 -2.95 21.28 9.42
C LEU A 194 -3.23 22.07 10.72
N GLU A 195 -2.79 21.55 11.86
CA GLU A 195 -2.90 22.24 13.16
C GLU A 195 -2.06 23.52 13.19
N ARG A 196 -0.80 23.44 12.74
CA ARG A 196 0.13 24.59 12.69
C ARG A 196 -0.40 25.71 11.80
N GLU A 197 -0.95 25.37 10.64
CA GLU A 197 -1.55 26.32 9.69
C GLU A 197 -2.94 26.81 10.14
N GLY A 198 -3.49 26.28 11.23
CA GLY A 198 -4.76 26.72 11.81
C GLY A 198 -6.00 26.31 11.02
N VAL A 199 -5.88 25.35 10.10
CA VAL A 199 -6.95 24.89 9.20
C VAL A 199 -7.48 23.49 9.54
N ALA A 200 -6.99 22.86 10.61
CA ALA A 200 -7.39 21.51 11.02
C ALA A 200 -8.92 21.37 11.25
N ASP A 201 -9.54 22.32 11.95
CA ASP A 201 -10.99 22.28 12.27
C ASP A 201 -11.88 22.46 11.03
N GLU A 202 -11.34 22.98 9.93
CA GLU A 202 -12.03 23.25 8.66
C GLU A 202 -11.66 22.25 7.56
N THR A 203 -10.81 21.27 7.86
CA THR A 203 -10.32 20.29 6.89
C THR A 203 -10.92 18.91 7.16
N ALA A 204 -11.63 18.36 6.17
CA ALA A 204 -12.00 16.96 6.18
C ALA A 204 -10.78 16.08 5.85
N VAL A 205 -10.49 15.09 6.69
CA VAL A 205 -9.41 14.12 6.48
C VAL A 205 -10.00 12.76 6.20
N LEU A 206 -9.56 12.11 5.12
CA LEU A 206 -9.91 10.74 4.78
C LEU A 206 -8.62 9.91 4.67
N PHE A 207 -8.52 8.83 5.45
CA PHE A 207 -7.41 7.89 5.41
C PHE A 207 -7.90 6.50 5.02
N THR A 208 -7.26 5.90 4.03
CA THR A 208 -7.60 4.55 3.53
C THR A 208 -6.42 3.90 2.80
N SER A 209 -6.64 2.69 2.27
CA SER A 209 -5.68 1.94 1.47
C SER A 209 -6.37 1.42 0.21
N ASP A 210 -5.63 1.31 -0.90
CA ASP A 210 -6.15 0.79 -2.17
C ASP A 210 -6.49 -0.70 -2.11
N HIS A 211 -5.71 -1.46 -1.32
CA HIS A 211 -5.94 -2.85 -0.99
C HIS A 211 -5.12 -3.25 0.25
N GLY A 212 -5.51 -4.32 0.94
CA GLY A 212 -4.71 -4.92 2.00
C GLY A 212 -3.52 -5.72 1.46
N SER A 213 -2.83 -6.44 2.34
CA SER A 213 -1.72 -7.32 1.96
C SER A 213 -1.79 -8.63 2.72
N PHE A 214 -1.47 -9.73 2.06
CA PHE A 214 -1.05 -10.92 2.78
C PHE A 214 0.29 -10.60 3.44
N VAL A 215 0.30 -10.64 4.77
CA VAL A 215 1.52 -10.61 5.56
C VAL A 215 1.60 -11.96 6.27
N THR A 216 1.99 -12.96 5.49
CA THR A 216 2.13 -14.37 5.85
C THR A 216 0.82 -15.16 6.01
N ALA A 217 -0.31 -14.47 6.24
CA ALA A 217 -1.63 -15.10 6.33
C ALA A 217 -1.95 -16.00 5.12
N HIS A 218 -2.62 -17.12 5.39
CA HIS A 218 -2.99 -18.16 4.39
C HIS A 218 -1.81 -18.68 3.57
N LYS A 219 -0.60 -18.61 4.13
CA LYS A 219 0.65 -18.94 3.46
C LYS A 219 0.94 -18.11 2.21
N ASN A 220 0.61 -16.82 2.24
CA ASN A 220 0.82 -15.91 1.13
C ASN A 220 1.54 -14.62 1.58
N LEU A 221 2.07 -13.90 0.59
CA LEU A 221 2.63 -12.55 0.72
C LEU A 221 2.09 -11.65 -0.39
N ASP A 222 2.14 -10.33 -0.17
CA ASP A 222 1.69 -9.29 -1.12
C ASP A 222 0.22 -9.49 -1.48
N LYS A 223 -0.10 -9.56 -2.77
CA LYS A 223 -1.47 -9.68 -3.26
C LYS A 223 -1.58 -10.82 -4.27
N GLY A 224 -2.83 -11.15 -4.58
CA GLY A 224 -3.15 -12.14 -5.59
C GLY A 224 -4.63 -12.19 -5.88
N PRO A 225 -5.05 -12.97 -6.87
CA PRO A 225 -6.46 -13.16 -7.22
C PRO A 225 -7.14 -14.11 -6.22
N LEU A 226 -7.06 -13.79 -4.92
CA LEU A 226 -7.54 -14.58 -3.80
C LEU A 226 -8.53 -13.73 -3.00
N MET A 227 -9.73 -14.27 -2.74
CA MET A 227 -10.84 -13.54 -2.10
C MET A 227 -10.79 -13.60 -0.57
N TYR A 228 -9.69 -13.16 0.04
CA TYR A 228 -9.50 -13.12 1.49
C TYR A 228 -9.63 -11.69 2.03
N GLU A 229 -10.19 -11.55 3.24
CA GLU A 229 -10.37 -10.24 3.89
C GLU A 229 -9.05 -9.48 4.05
N ASP A 230 -7.92 -10.18 4.22
CA ASP A 230 -6.57 -9.60 4.27
C ASP A 230 -6.24 -8.67 3.09
N ILE A 231 -6.93 -8.80 1.95
CA ILE A 231 -6.74 -7.98 0.75
C ILE A 231 -7.84 -6.93 0.54
N TYR A 232 -9.06 -7.17 1.03
CA TYR A 232 -10.22 -6.33 0.70
C TYR A 232 -10.76 -5.53 1.89
N ASN A 233 -10.47 -5.95 3.12
CA ASN A 233 -10.85 -5.24 4.33
C ASN A 233 -9.76 -4.21 4.66
N VAL A 234 -9.87 -3.04 4.05
CA VAL A 234 -8.94 -1.91 4.19
C VAL A 234 -9.44 -0.92 5.24
N PRO A 235 -8.54 -0.19 5.93
CA PRO A 235 -8.96 0.88 6.82
C PRO A 235 -9.72 1.96 6.04
N LEU A 236 -10.73 2.55 6.66
CA LEU A 236 -11.39 3.77 6.19
C LEU A 236 -11.71 4.63 7.42
N ILE A 237 -10.91 5.67 7.62
CA ILE A 237 -11.00 6.58 8.75
C ILE A 237 -11.30 7.97 8.20
N THR A 238 -12.24 8.67 8.83
CA THR A 238 -12.63 10.02 8.42
C THR A 238 -12.69 10.96 9.61
N SER A 239 -12.23 12.20 9.43
CA SER A 239 -12.41 13.31 10.36
C SER A 239 -12.94 14.54 9.62
N GLY A 240 -13.60 15.46 10.32
CA GLY A 240 -14.13 16.70 9.74
C GLY A 240 -15.37 16.55 8.85
N LEU A 241 -15.96 15.34 8.76
CA LEU A 241 -17.20 15.08 7.99
C LEU A 241 -18.50 15.43 8.74
N GLY A 242 -18.41 15.93 9.98
CA GLY A 242 -19.58 16.14 10.84
C GLY A 242 -20.27 14.84 11.28
N ILE A 243 -19.62 13.70 11.08
CA ILE A 243 -20.02 12.38 11.58
C ILE A 243 -19.84 12.37 13.10
N GLU A 244 -20.89 11.98 13.82
CA GLU A 244 -20.90 11.99 15.30
C GLU A 244 -20.56 10.63 15.91
N GLU A 245 -20.51 9.57 15.11
CA GLU A 245 -20.19 8.22 15.57
C GLU A 245 -18.69 7.95 15.48
N ASP A 246 -18.11 7.41 16.56
CA ASP A 246 -16.69 7.05 16.61
C ASP A 246 -16.35 5.83 15.72
N ALA A 247 -17.34 4.98 15.40
CA ALA A 247 -17.19 3.80 14.55
C ALA A 247 -18.55 3.30 14.02
N THR A 248 -18.52 2.61 12.88
CA THR A 248 -19.70 1.97 12.27
C THR A 248 -19.36 0.62 11.66
N ASP A 249 -20.30 -0.33 11.71
CA ASP A 249 -20.22 -1.63 11.02
C ASP A 249 -20.84 -1.58 9.60
N ALA A 250 -21.21 -0.39 9.13
CA ALA A 250 -21.75 -0.23 7.79
C ALA A 250 -20.73 -0.64 6.71
N PHE A 251 -21.21 -1.33 5.67
CA PHE A 251 -20.36 -1.66 4.53
C PHE A 251 -20.04 -0.41 3.73
N ALA A 252 -18.74 -0.16 3.55
CA ALA A 252 -18.21 0.87 2.67
C ALA A 252 -17.34 0.25 1.58
N SER A 253 -17.23 0.94 0.45
CA SER A 253 -16.38 0.60 -0.68
C SER A 253 -15.43 1.75 -1.00
N LEU A 254 -14.26 1.45 -1.57
CA LEU A 254 -13.39 2.47 -2.15
C LEU A 254 -14.08 3.28 -3.27
N LEU A 255 -15.13 2.73 -3.88
CA LEU A 255 -15.96 3.45 -4.86
C LEU A 255 -16.75 4.61 -4.24
N ASP A 256 -16.95 4.60 -2.92
CA ASP A 256 -17.69 5.61 -2.17
C ASP A 256 -16.84 6.87 -1.91
N LEU A 257 -15.52 6.81 -2.08
CA LEU A 257 -14.62 7.92 -1.81
C LEU A 257 -14.81 9.09 -2.77
N ALA A 258 -14.83 8.82 -4.08
CA ALA A 258 -15.01 9.84 -5.11
C ALA A 258 -16.32 10.63 -4.94
N PRO A 259 -17.51 9.99 -4.81
CA PRO A 259 -18.75 10.73 -4.57
C PRO A 259 -18.74 11.46 -3.22
N THR A 260 -18.08 10.94 -2.18
CA THR A 260 -17.91 11.65 -0.90
C THR A 260 -17.13 12.95 -1.06
N VAL A 261 -15.99 12.93 -1.74
CA VAL A 261 -15.17 14.12 -1.98
C VAL A 261 -15.90 15.15 -2.84
N VAL A 262 -16.60 14.71 -3.90
CA VAL A 262 -17.39 15.60 -4.76
C VAL A 262 -18.53 16.26 -3.97
N ASN A 263 -19.18 15.49 -3.10
CA ASN A 263 -20.25 16.00 -2.25
C ASN A 263 -19.74 17.01 -1.21
N LEU A 264 -18.56 16.77 -0.61
CA LEU A 264 -17.88 17.73 0.27
C LEU A 264 -17.54 19.04 -0.44
N ALA A 265 -17.19 18.98 -1.73
CA ALA A 265 -16.93 20.17 -2.53
C ALA A 265 -18.23 20.95 -2.88
N GLY A 266 -19.40 20.51 -2.43
CA GLY A 266 -20.69 21.14 -2.73
C GLY A 266 -21.14 20.95 -4.18
N VAL A 267 -20.57 19.98 -4.89
CA VAL A 267 -20.87 19.71 -6.30
C VAL A 267 -21.83 18.52 -6.40
N GLU A 268 -22.74 18.56 -7.38
CA GLU A 268 -23.61 17.44 -7.69
C GLU A 268 -22.78 16.23 -8.16
N VAL A 269 -22.97 15.09 -7.50
CA VAL A 269 -22.26 13.85 -7.81
C VAL A 269 -22.67 13.36 -9.21
N PRO A 270 -21.72 13.27 -10.17
CA PRO A 270 -22.01 12.75 -11.50
C PRO A 270 -22.58 11.32 -11.48
N GLU A 271 -23.58 11.06 -12.33
CA GLU A 271 -24.22 9.73 -12.45
C GLU A 271 -23.26 8.60 -12.86
N VAL A 272 -22.05 8.92 -13.32
CA VAL A 272 -21.02 7.92 -13.68
C VAL A 272 -20.41 7.24 -12.46
N TYR A 273 -20.51 7.84 -11.27
CA TYR A 273 -20.04 7.21 -10.05
C TYR A 273 -21.02 6.14 -9.57
N GLU A 274 -20.54 4.91 -9.41
CA GLU A 274 -21.35 3.78 -8.95
C GLU A 274 -21.41 3.67 -7.41
N GLY A 275 -20.46 4.29 -6.71
CA GLY A 275 -20.45 4.39 -5.25
C GLY A 275 -21.45 5.43 -4.74
N ARG A 276 -21.58 5.52 -3.42
CA ARG A 276 -22.45 6.48 -2.73
C ARG A 276 -21.64 7.32 -1.76
N SER A 277 -22.07 8.55 -1.49
CA SER A 277 -21.39 9.37 -0.50
C SER A 277 -21.48 8.71 0.88
N LEU A 278 -20.37 8.67 1.62
CA LEU A 278 -20.34 8.19 3.00
C LEU A 278 -21.20 9.08 3.91
N LEU A 279 -21.39 10.36 3.54
CA LEU A 279 -22.28 11.29 4.22
C LEU A 279 -23.75 10.82 4.16
N ASP A 280 -24.15 10.09 3.11
CA ASP A 280 -25.52 9.54 3.01
C ASP A 280 -25.73 8.32 3.92
N SER A 281 -24.63 7.68 4.33
CA SER A 281 -24.63 6.36 4.96
C SER A 281 -24.46 6.42 6.48
N VAL A 282 -23.97 7.54 7.01
CA VAL A 282 -23.71 7.74 8.44
C VAL A 282 -24.43 9.00 8.93
N PRO A 283 -25.07 8.98 10.11
CA PRO A 283 -25.62 10.18 10.71
C PRO A 283 -24.55 11.27 10.83
N HIS A 284 -24.81 12.42 10.22
CA HIS A 284 -23.95 13.59 10.31
C HIS A 284 -24.80 14.82 10.59
N LYS A 285 -24.23 15.82 11.27
CA LYS A 285 -24.88 17.13 11.35
C LYS A 285 -24.84 17.77 9.97
N ALA A 286 -25.97 18.33 9.54
CA ALA A 286 -25.98 19.18 8.35
C ALA A 286 -24.90 20.26 8.54
N SER A 287 -23.91 20.28 7.66
CA SER A 287 -22.81 21.23 7.75
C SER A 287 -23.37 22.65 7.70
N SER A 288 -22.96 23.48 8.66
CA SER A 288 -23.21 24.93 8.63
C SER A 288 -22.33 25.67 7.61
N ALA A 289 -21.39 24.97 6.96
CA ALA A 289 -20.64 25.52 5.86
C ALA A 289 -21.53 25.49 4.61
N ASN A 290 -22.32 26.56 4.46
CA ASN A 290 -22.65 27.01 3.11
C ASN A 290 -21.31 27.40 2.46
N LEU A 291 -20.71 26.47 1.73
CA LEU A 291 -19.70 26.77 0.73
C LEU A 291 -20.42 27.56 -0.39
N THR A 292 -20.58 28.86 -0.17
CA THR A 292 -21.09 29.84 -1.14
C THR A 292 -20.05 30.90 -1.41
#